data_AF-A0AAJ5YYD9-F1
#
_entry.id   AF-A0AAJ5YYD9-F1
#
_cell.length_a   1.000
_cell.length_b   1.000
_cell.length_c   1.000
_cell.angle_alpha   90.00
_cell.angle_beta   90.00
_cell.angle_gamma   90.00
#
_symmetry.space_group_name_H-M   'P 1'
#
loop_
_entity.id
_entity.type
_entity.pdbx_description
1 polymer ?
#
loop_
_entity_poly.entity_id
_entity_poly.type
_entity_poly.pdbx_seq_one_letter_code
_entity_poly.pdbx_strand_id
1 'polypeptide(L)'
;MRMLGEKENNDVEVTWEDQQNINKFSRLHATFTDIEEEIQVRRREREDLDDLSMELELMDEDATVMYQVGEAYIDMPQSDALVQLEKDTKRTNDELERLQTRMDECEKGMSELKVLLYARFGANINLER
;
A
#
# COMPACT_ATOMS: atom_id res chain seq x y z
N MET A 1 13.15 -2.16 -53.89
CA MET A 1 11.72 -2.07 -53.53
C MET A 1 11.60 -2.55 -52.09
N ARG A 2 11.59 -1.64 -51.12
CA ARG A 2 11.51 -1.97 -49.68
C ARG A 2 10.07 -1.70 -49.28
N MET A 3 9.28 -2.75 -49.04
CA MET A 3 7.91 -2.60 -48.56
C MET A 3 7.96 -2.00 -47.14
N LEU A 4 7.46 -0.78 -47.03
CA LEU A 4 7.07 -0.14 -45.79
C LEU A 4 5.56 -0.37 -45.64
N GLY A 5 5.16 -0.87 -44.48
CA GLY A 5 3.83 -0.61 -43.94
C GLY A 5 2.76 -1.61 -44.33
N GLU A 6 2.69 -2.70 -43.59
CA GLU A 6 1.42 -3.07 -42.95
C GLU A 6 1.69 -3.03 -41.45
N LYS A 7 1.44 -1.87 -40.82
CA LYS A 7 0.94 -1.93 -39.44
C LYS A 7 -0.36 -2.71 -39.60
N GLU A 8 -0.36 -3.99 -39.23
CA GLU A 8 -1.60 -4.70 -39.00
C GLU A 8 -2.38 -3.85 -37.99
N ASN A 9 -3.28 -3.03 -38.51
CA ASN A 9 -4.34 -2.42 -37.74
C ASN A 9 -5.26 -3.60 -37.45
N ASN A 10 -4.85 -4.46 -36.51
CA ASN A 10 -5.70 -5.45 -35.92
C ASN A 10 -6.73 -4.65 -35.13
N ASP A 11 -7.81 -4.27 -35.82
CA ASP A 11 -9.04 -3.71 -35.27
C ASP A 11 -9.66 -4.81 -34.40
N VAL A 12 -9.01 -5.09 -33.26
CA VAL A 12 -9.50 -6.05 -32.28
C VAL A 12 -10.72 -5.43 -31.66
N GLU A 13 -11.88 -5.97 -32.00
CA GLU A 13 -13.15 -5.52 -31.46
C GLU A 13 -13.14 -5.68 -29.92
N VAL A 14 -13.26 -4.54 -29.23
CA VAL A 14 -13.31 -4.48 -27.77
C VAL A 14 -14.71 -4.83 -27.32
N THR A 15 -14.86 -5.97 -26.67
CA THR A 15 -16.15 -6.37 -26.11
C THR A 15 -16.45 -5.61 -24.81
N TRP A 16 -17.70 -5.63 -24.37
CA TRP A 16 -18.07 -5.06 -23.08
C TRP A 16 -17.34 -5.76 -21.91
N GLU A 17 -17.15 -7.08 -21.98
CA GLU A 17 -16.43 -7.86 -20.98
C GLU A 17 -14.95 -7.46 -20.91
N ASP A 18 -14.31 -7.24 -22.06
CA ASP A 18 -12.95 -6.73 -22.13
C ASP A 18 -12.83 -5.36 -21.45
N GLN A 19 -13.77 -4.46 -21.72
CA GLN A 19 -13.79 -3.14 -21.08
C GLN A 19 -14.03 -3.24 -19.56
N GLN A 20 -14.82 -4.21 -19.09
CA GLN A 20 -14.97 -4.46 -17.66
C GLN A 20 -13.67 -4.92 -17.02
N ASN A 21 -12.93 -5.82 -17.68
CA ASN A 21 -11.63 -6.30 -17.23
C ASN A 21 -10.59 -5.17 -17.20
N ILE A 22 -10.57 -4.30 -18.22
CA ILE A 22 -9.73 -3.09 -18.24
C ILE A 22 -10.08 -2.17 -17.08
N ASN A 23 -11.37 -1.87 -16.86
CA ASN A 23 -11.81 -1.00 -15.77
C ASN A 23 -11.48 -1.60 -14.40
N LYS A 24 -11.58 -2.93 -14.25
CA LYS A 24 -11.20 -3.64 -13.03
C LYS A 24 -9.69 -3.54 -12.79
N PHE A 25 -8.89 -3.72 -13.83
CA PHE A 25 -7.44 -3.56 -13.77
C PHE A 25 -7.07 -2.15 -13.30
N SER A 26 -7.64 -1.10 -13.91
CA SER A 26 -7.37 0.29 -13.50
C SER A 26 -7.76 0.57 -12.05
N ARG A 27 -8.88 0.00 -11.57
CA ARG A 27 -9.28 0.14 -10.16
C ARG A 27 -8.32 -0.58 -9.22
N LEU A 28 -7.89 -1.79 -9.55
CA LEU A 28 -6.93 -2.53 -8.73
C LEU A 28 -5.59 -1.80 -8.66
N HIS A 29 -5.13 -1.23 -9.76
CA HIS A 29 -3.91 -0.42 -9.78
C HIS A 29 -4.06 0.82 -8.91
N ALA A 30 -5.16 1.59 -9.02
CA ALA A 30 -5.37 2.76 -8.17
C ALA A 30 -5.36 2.38 -6.68
N THR A 31 -6.09 1.33 -6.30
CA THR A 31 -6.07 0.81 -4.93
C THR A 31 -4.68 0.35 -4.49
N PHE A 32 -3.91 -0.30 -5.37
CA PHE A 32 -2.53 -0.72 -5.07
C PHE A 32 -1.65 0.49 -4.77
N THR A 33 -1.69 1.54 -5.60
CA THR A 33 -0.91 2.77 -5.37
C THR A 33 -1.30 3.44 -4.06
N ASP A 34 -2.60 3.55 -3.78
CA ASP A 34 -3.08 4.14 -2.51
C ASP A 34 -2.58 3.34 -1.29
N ILE A 35 -2.61 2.00 -1.36
CA ILE A 35 -2.10 1.12 -0.30
C ILE A 35 -0.58 1.24 -0.17
N GLU A 36 0.15 1.32 -1.28
CA GLU A 36 1.61 1.49 -1.27
C GLU A 36 2.00 2.79 -0.57
N GLU A 37 1.32 3.90 -0.88
CA GLU A 37 1.52 5.19 -0.21
C GLU A 37 1.20 5.10 1.28
N GLU A 38 0.09 4.45 1.65
CA GLU A 38 -0.27 4.26 3.06
C GLU A 38 0.76 3.41 3.82
N ILE A 39 1.29 2.35 3.21
CA ILE A 39 2.37 1.54 3.80
C ILE A 39 3.61 2.40 4.07
N GLN A 40 3.99 3.30 3.15
CA GLN A 40 5.14 4.18 3.39
C GLN A 40 4.92 5.11 4.58
N VAL A 41 3.70 5.66 4.71
CA VAL A 41 3.34 6.50 5.86
C VAL A 41 3.42 5.69 7.16
N ARG A 42 2.86 4.48 7.18
CA ARG A 42 2.87 3.60 8.36
C ARG A 42 4.26 3.10 8.73
N ARG A 43 5.14 2.88 7.76
CA ARG A 43 6.55 2.54 8.02
C ARG A 43 7.29 3.69 8.70
N ARG A 44 7.05 4.93 8.26
CA ARG A 44 7.62 6.10 8.94
C ARG A 44 7.07 6.24 10.37
N GLU A 45 5.75 6.10 10.55
CA GLU A 45 5.14 6.09 11.89
C GLU A 45 5.76 5.01 12.78
N ARG A 46 6.07 3.84 12.21
CA ARG A 46 6.73 2.75 12.94
C ARG A 46 8.16 3.10 13.36
N GLU A 47 8.94 3.70 12.48
CA GLU A 47 10.28 4.21 12.78
C GLU A 47 10.23 5.29 13.87
N ASP A 48 9.29 6.24 13.77
CA ASP A 48 9.09 7.29 14.78
C ASP A 48 8.74 6.68 16.16
N LEU A 49 7.94 5.60 16.20
CA LEU A 49 7.62 4.89 17.44
C LEU A 49 8.83 4.15 18.03
N ASP A 50 9.71 3.60 17.20
CA ASP A 50 10.96 2.96 17.66
C ASP A 50 11.93 4.00 18.23
N ASP A 51 12.08 5.14 17.56
CA ASP A 51 12.88 6.27 18.06
C ASP A 51 12.34 6.80 19.39
N LEU A 52 11.01 7.00 19.48
CA LEU A 52 10.35 7.41 20.72
C LEU A 52 10.54 6.40 21.85
N SER A 53 10.57 5.09 21.54
CA SER A 53 10.82 4.04 22.54
C SER A 53 12.21 4.17 23.13
N MET A 54 13.22 4.36 22.28
CA MET A 54 14.60 4.55 22.72
C MET A 54 14.74 5.82 23.58
N GLU A 55 14.10 6.92 23.18
CA GLU A 55 14.13 8.16 23.96
C GLU A 55 13.46 8.00 25.33
N LEU A 56 12.29 7.34 25.37
CA LEU A 56 11.52 7.13 26.59
C LEU A 56 12.24 6.19 27.58
N GLU A 57 12.96 5.19 27.08
CA GLU A 57 13.79 4.30 27.90
C GLU A 57 14.99 4.99 28.55
N LEU A 58 15.49 6.09 27.96
CA LEU A 58 16.59 6.87 28.50
C LEU A 58 16.16 7.89 29.58
N MET A 59 14.85 8.08 29.75
CA MET A 59 14.31 8.96 30.79
C MET A 59 14.37 8.30 32.17
N ASP A 60 14.36 9.13 33.22
CA ASP A 60 14.23 8.64 34.59
C ASP A 60 12.89 7.88 34.75
N GLU A 61 12.89 6.74 35.45
CA GLU A 61 11.70 5.90 35.66
C GLU A 61 10.54 6.66 36.35
N ASP A 62 10.88 7.66 37.17
CA ASP A 62 9.93 8.52 37.88
C ASP A 62 9.44 9.72 37.03
N ALA A 63 9.94 9.88 35.81
CA ALA A 63 9.56 10.97 34.93
C ALA A 63 8.10 10.85 34.46
N THR A 64 7.48 12.00 34.23
CA THR A 64 6.16 12.10 33.60
C THR A 64 6.33 12.70 32.21
N VAL A 65 5.64 12.14 31.23
CA VAL A 65 5.63 12.60 29.83
C VAL A 65 4.22 12.99 29.40
N MET A 66 4.15 13.92 28.46
CA MET A 66 2.89 14.27 27.78
C MET A 66 2.69 13.30 26.62
N TYR A 67 1.89 12.26 26.84
CA TYR A 67 1.61 11.24 25.83
C TYR A 67 0.41 11.65 24.97
N GLN A 68 0.52 11.51 23.65
CA GLN A 68 -0.57 11.82 22.73
C GLN A 68 -1.50 10.62 22.56
N VAL A 69 -2.79 10.81 22.81
CA VAL A 69 -3.85 9.81 22.55
C VAL A 69 -4.90 10.45 21.65
N GLY A 70 -4.89 10.09 20.37
CA GLY A 70 -5.72 10.73 19.35
C GLY A 70 -5.36 12.21 19.19
N GLU A 71 -6.28 13.10 19.55
CA GLU A 71 -6.14 14.56 19.46
C GLU A 71 -5.81 15.23 20.80
N ALA A 72 -5.66 14.47 21.87
CA ALA A 72 -5.40 14.99 23.21
C ALA A 72 -4.02 14.55 23.72
N TYR A 73 -3.45 15.34 24.64
CA TYR A 73 -2.25 14.99 25.39
C TYR A 73 -2.61 14.76 26.86
N ILE A 74 -2.02 13.72 27.44
CA ILE A 74 -2.20 13.36 28.85
C ILE A 74 -0.86 13.20 29.53
N ASP A 75 -0.74 13.73 30.75
CA ASP A 75 0.39 13.44 31.62
C ASP A 75 0.36 11.95 31.99
N MET A 76 1.44 11.25 31.70
CA MET A 76 1.56 9.82 31.89
C MET A 76 2.93 9.50 32.51
N PRO A 77 3.01 8.67 33.57
CA PRO A 77 4.27 8.14 34.05
C PRO A 77 5.01 7.42 32.94
N GLN A 78 6.35 7.48 32.95
CA GLN A 78 7.21 6.85 31.95
C GLN A 78 6.85 5.37 31.73
N SER A 79 6.60 4.63 32.82
CA SER A 79 6.26 3.21 32.76
C SER A 79 4.94 2.92 32.05
N ASP A 80 3.92 3.74 32.28
CA ASP A 80 2.63 3.63 31.59
C ASP A 80 2.77 4.03 30.11
N ALA A 81 3.60 5.03 29.82
CA ALA A 81 3.87 5.49 28.47
C ALA A 81 4.58 4.41 27.63
N LEU A 82 5.52 3.66 28.22
CA LEU A 82 6.16 2.51 27.56
C LEU A 82 5.14 1.43 27.20
N VAL A 83 4.24 1.09 28.14
CA VAL A 83 3.18 0.08 27.89
C VAL A 83 2.23 0.56 26.80
N GLN A 84 1.90 1.84 26.76
CA GLN A 84 1.06 2.41 25.71
C GLN A 84 1.78 2.41 24.35
N LEU A 85 3.06 2.77 24.34
CA LEU A 85 3.90 2.77 23.14
C LEU A 85 4.06 1.37 22.54
N GLU A 86 4.20 0.33 23.36
CA GLU A 86 4.24 -1.07 22.91
C GLU A 86 2.91 -1.46 22.21
N LYS A 87 1.77 -1.03 22.75
CA LYS A 87 0.45 -1.28 22.12
C LYS A 87 0.31 -0.55 20.80
N ASP A 88 0.75 0.70 20.73
CA ASP A 88 0.66 1.51 19.51
C ASP A 88 1.60 0.96 18.43
N THR A 89 2.82 0.56 18.82
CA THR A 89 3.76 -0.21 17.99
C THR A 89 3.14 -1.47 17.42
N LYS A 90 2.51 -2.30 18.27
CA LYS A 90 1.85 -3.52 17.84
C LYS A 90 0.71 -3.23 16.87
N ARG A 91 -0.14 -2.23 17.16
CA ARG A 91 -1.23 -1.82 16.27
C ARG A 91 -0.72 -1.41 14.90
N THR A 92 0.37 -0.63 14.84
CA THR A 92 0.98 -0.19 13.58
C THR A 92 1.55 -1.38 12.79
N ASN A 93 2.18 -2.36 13.46
CA ASN A 93 2.65 -3.58 12.81
C ASN A 93 1.52 -4.44 12.25
N ASP A 94 0.45 -4.66 13.04
CA ASP A 94 -0.73 -5.43 12.61
C ASP A 94 -1.40 -4.76 11.38
N GLU A 95 -1.47 -3.43 11.37
CA GLU A 95 -2.00 -2.66 10.24
C GLU A 95 -1.10 -2.77 9.00
N LEU A 96 0.22 -2.70 9.16
CA LEU A 96 1.19 -2.91 8.08
C LEU A 96 1.04 -4.31 7.46
N GLU A 97 0.89 -5.36 8.27
CA GLU A 97 0.66 -6.73 7.78
C GLU A 97 -0.65 -6.84 6.98
N ARG A 98 -1.72 -6.20 7.47
CA ARG A 98 -3.01 -6.15 6.77
C ARG A 98 -2.92 -5.42 5.43
N LEU A 99 -2.24 -4.27 5.40
CA LEU A 99 -2.03 -3.50 4.17
C LEU A 99 -1.19 -4.28 3.16
N GLN A 100 -0.11 -4.93 3.62
CA GLN A 100 0.72 -5.78 2.77
C GLN A 100 -0.09 -6.92 2.15
N THR A 101 -0.91 -7.60 2.96
CA THR A 101 -1.79 -8.68 2.47
C THR A 101 -2.74 -8.17 1.38
N ARG A 102 -3.37 -7.00 1.59
CA ARG A 102 -4.26 -6.38 0.60
C ARG A 102 -3.51 -5.95 -0.67
N MET A 103 -2.27 -5.50 -0.53
CA MET A 103 -1.41 -5.14 -1.66
C MET A 103 -1.10 -6.36 -2.52
N ASP A 104 -0.73 -7.48 -1.88
CA ASP A 104 -0.46 -8.76 -2.57
C ASP A 104 -1.71 -9.29 -3.28
N GLU A 105 -2.90 -9.15 -2.68
CA GLU A 105 -4.18 -9.50 -3.32
C GLU A 105 -4.46 -8.64 -4.57
N CYS A 106 -4.17 -7.34 -4.51
CA CYS A 106 -4.31 -6.44 -5.65
C CYS A 106 -3.33 -6.82 -6.77
N GLU A 107 -2.07 -7.09 -6.44
CA GLU A 107 -1.04 -7.51 -7.39
C GLU A 107 -1.41 -8.83 -8.08
N LYS A 108 -1.90 -9.81 -7.32
CA LYS A 108 -2.39 -11.07 -7.85
C LYS A 108 -3.55 -10.85 -8.83
N GLY A 109 -4.55 -10.06 -8.45
CA GLY A 109 -5.68 -9.74 -9.31
C GLY A 109 -5.29 -8.99 -10.58
N MET A 110 -4.33 -8.07 -10.48
CA MET A 110 -3.75 -7.36 -11.63
C MET A 110 -3.00 -8.32 -12.56
N SER A 111 -2.23 -9.26 -12.02
CA SER A 111 -1.47 -10.25 -12.80
C SER A 111 -2.39 -11.18 -13.59
N GLU A 112 -3.46 -11.67 -12.96
CA GLU A 112 -4.49 -12.48 -13.62
C GLU A 112 -5.15 -11.73 -14.79
N LEU A 113 -5.50 -10.45 -14.57
CA LEU A 113 -6.08 -9.61 -15.61
C LEU A 113 -5.09 -9.25 -16.72
N LYS A 114 -3.81 -9.02 -16.40
CA LYS A 114 -2.74 -8.80 -17.39
C LYS A 114 -2.65 -9.97 -18.35
N VAL A 115 -2.58 -11.20 -17.84
CA VAL A 115 -2.52 -12.41 -18.68
C VAL A 115 -3.74 -12.50 -19.60
N LEU A 116 -4.94 -12.30 -19.06
CA LEU A 116 -6.19 -12.38 -19.84
C LEU A 116 -6.23 -11.32 -20.94
N LEU A 117 -5.91 -10.07 -20.61
CA LEU A 117 -5.97 -8.94 -21.54
C LEU A 117 -4.86 -9.00 -22.60
N TYR A 118 -3.63 -9.40 -22.24
CA TYR A 118 -2.56 -9.62 -23.22
C TYR A 118 -2.84 -10.81 -24.13
N ALA A 119 -3.47 -11.88 -23.64
CA ALA A 119 -3.91 -12.99 -24.50
C ALA A 119 -4.99 -12.55 -25.50
N ARG A 120 -5.83 -11.57 -25.14
CA ARG A 120 -6.90 -11.03 -25.99
C ARG A 120 -6.41 -10.00 -27.00
N PHE A 121 -5.61 -9.03 -26.55
CA PHE A 121 -5.24 -7.85 -27.33
C PHE A 121 -3.78 -7.87 -27.82
N GLY A 122 -2.93 -8.75 -27.30
CA GLY A 122 -1.52 -8.83 -27.68
C GLY A 122 -0.81 -7.50 -27.55
N ALA A 123 -0.17 -7.05 -28.64
CA ALA A 123 0.54 -5.77 -28.70
C ALA A 123 -0.38 -4.53 -28.77
N ASN A 124 -1.71 -4.72 -28.89
CA ASN A 124 -2.67 -3.62 -28.99
C ASN A 124 -3.12 -3.06 -27.62
N ILE A 125 -2.65 -3.65 -26.52
CA ILE A 125 -2.91 -3.13 -25.17
C ILE A 125 -1.59 -2.87 -24.45
N ASN A 126 -1.58 -1.81 -23.64
CA ASN A 126 -0.47 -1.52 -22.73
C ASN A 126 -0.98 -1.46 -21.30
N LEU A 127 -0.54 -2.40 -20.47
CA LEU A 127 -0.86 -2.51 -19.05
C LEU A 127 0.38 -2.34 -18.17
N GLU A 128 1.43 -1.70 -18.72
CA GLU A 128 2.67 -1.41 -18.02
C GLU A 128 2.54 -0.09 -17.25
N ARG A 129 2.21 -0.23 -15.98
CA ARG A 129 2.75 0.50 -14.82
C ARG A 129 2.43 -0.31 -13.57
#